data_AF-A0AAX3WTU8-F1
#
_entry.id   AF-A0AAX3WTU8-F1
#
_cell.length_a   1.000
_cell.length_b   1.000
_cell.length_c   1.000
_cell.angle_alpha   90.00
_cell.angle_beta   90.00
_cell.angle_gamma   90.00
#
_symmetry.space_group_name_H-M   'P 1'
#
loop_
_entity.id
_entity.type
_entity.pdbx_description
1 polymer ?
#
loop_
_entity_poly.entity_id
_entity_poly.type
_entity_poly.pdbx_seq_one_letter_code
_entity_poly.pdbx_strand_id
1 'polypeptide(L)'
;MLINGTEINLANLEKPLLLMNEDEELLFQRLILPTIQYELIQCQLALSTRKSISLVRDFWLALYKDREQLYINSGHAMLYPIRLILFELVTKTEHFKRLSKKSFGDECLSLIYAVVLLQFILQWLKDRFQNNIEVYEAMKLLYRVNEDYLDEEQVPIPREHLIAQAIAVKAIRYEVKENAQEFASLLYQTYNFLTYLHDKVKEQEGNETNSLPSMRNVADILNLFYSERYTTDNPSFTG
;
A
#
# COMPACT_ATOMS: atom_id res chain seq x y z
N MET A 1 2.83 0.26 18.76
CA MET A 1 2.01 -0.94 18.43
C MET A 1 2.88 -1.98 17.76
N LEU A 2 2.79 -3.27 18.10
CA LEU A 2 3.69 -4.28 17.53
C LEU A 2 3.14 -4.85 16.21
N ILE A 3 3.93 -4.76 15.13
CA ILE A 3 3.70 -5.49 13.86
C ILE A 3 4.91 -6.37 13.61
N ASN A 4 4.72 -7.68 13.45
CA ASN A 4 5.82 -8.64 13.24
C ASN A 4 6.97 -8.52 14.26
N GLY A 5 6.67 -8.13 15.50
CA GLY A 5 7.66 -7.94 16.57
C GLY A 5 8.31 -6.55 16.64
N THR A 6 7.89 -5.60 15.79
CA THR A 6 8.45 -4.24 15.70
C THR A 6 7.44 -3.19 16.17
N GLU A 7 7.86 -2.20 16.97
CA GLU A 7 6.96 -1.18 17.51
C GLU A 7 6.74 0.00 16.56
N ILE A 8 5.62 -0.04 15.84
CA ILE A 8 5.20 1.00 14.93
C ILE A 8 4.33 2.04 15.65
N ASN A 9 4.78 3.30 15.59
CA ASN A 9 4.01 4.47 15.99
C ASN A 9 3.38 5.12 14.75
N LEU A 10 2.05 5.04 14.62
CA LEU A 10 1.30 5.59 13.48
C LEU A 10 1.25 7.13 13.48
N ALA A 11 1.53 7.80 14.60
CA ALA A 11 1.63 9.25 14.67
C ALA A 11 2.92 9.78 14.03
N ASN A 12 3.96 8.94 13.95
CA ASN A 12 5.28 9.29 13.42
C ASN A 12 5.56 8.58 12.09
N LEU A 13 4.57 8.53 11.19
CA LEU A 13 4.74 8.04 9.83
C LEU A 13 5.47 9.07 8.97
N GLU A 14 6.30 8.62 8.02
CA GLU A 14 6.99 9.51 7.07
C GLU A 14 5.98 10.40 6.33
N LYS A 15 6.24 11.71 6.25
CA LYS A 15 5.34 12.70 5.65
C LYS A 15 4.76 12.23 4.30
N PRO A 16 3.46 12.44 4.03
CA PRO A 16 2.83 11.97 2.80
C PRO A 16 3.40 12.68 1.57
N LEU A 17 3.38 11.98 0.43
CA LEU A 17 3.76 12.52 -0.88
C LEU A 17 2.70 13.43 -1.49
N LEU A 18 1.48 13.38 -0.94
CA LEU A 18 0.37 14.25 -1.28
C LEU A 18 0.03 15.09 -0.06
N LEU A 19 -0.37 16.34 -0.29
CA LEU A 19 -0.83 17.21 0.79
C LEU A 19 -2.07 16.60 1.44
N MET A 20 -1.97 16.40 2.75
CA MET A 20 -2.99 15.83 3.62
C MET A 20 -3.25 16.83 4.75
N ASN A 21 -4.51 17.05 5.08
CA ASN A 21 -4.88 17.87 6.24
C ASN A 21 -4.95 17.02 7.52
N GLU A 22 -5.18 17.66 8.67
CA GLU A 22 -5.25 16.98 9.98
C GLU A 22 -6.40 15.97 10.05
N ASP A 23 -7.57 16.31 9.51
CA ASP A 23 -8.75 15.43 9.52
C ASP A 23 -8.49 14.14 8.72
N GLU A 24 -7.85 14.26 7.56
CA GLU A 24 -7.47 13.13 6.71
C GLU A 24 -6.38 12.27 7.34
N GLU A 25 -5.43 12.87 8.06
CA GLU A 25 -4.43 12.14 8.81
C GLU A 25 -5.07 11.30 9.92
N LEU A 26 -5.99 11.91 10.68
CA LEU A 26 -6.75 11.24 11.73
C LEU A 26 -7.62 10.11 11.16
N LEU A 27 -8.27 10.36 10.01
CA LEU A 27 -9.10 9.39 9.32
C LEU A 27 -8.30 8.18 8.84
N PHE A 28 -7.16 8.40 8.19
CA PHE A 28 -6.25 7.32 7.80
C PHE A 28 -5.81 6.48 9.01
N GLN A 29 -5.43 7.13 10.12
CA GLN A 29 -5.04 6.42 11.34
C GLN A 29 -6.17 5.54 11.88
N ARG A 30 -7.41 6.06 11.88
CA ARG A 30 -8.60 5.31 12.32
C ARG A 30 -8.91 4.12 11.42
N LEU A 31 -8.68 4.23 10.11
CA LEU A 31 -8.93 3.15 9.15
C LEU A 31 -7.83 2.08 9.16
N ILE A 32 -6.56 2.48 9.29
CA ILE A 32 -5.45 1.51 9.23
C ILE A 32 -5.31 0.71 10.53
N LEU A 33 -5.67 1.29 11.68
CA LEU A 33 -5.46 0.68 12.98
C LEU A 33 -6.18 -0.68 13.14
N PRO A 34 -7.49 -0.80 12.85
CA PRO A 34 -8.20 -2.09 12.93
C PRO A 34 -7.62 -3.13 11.98
N THR A 35 -7.25 -2.69 10.76
CA THR A 35 -6.66 -3.56 9.74
C THR A 35 -5.42 -4.28 10.28
N ILE A 36 -4.55 -3.55 10.98
CA ILE A 36 -3.33 -4.15 11.53
C ILE A 36 -3.62 -4.97 12.79
N GLN A 37 -4.49 -4.48 13.69
CA GLN A 37 -4.75 -5.11 15.00
C GLN A 37 -5.43 -6.48 14.90
N TYR A 38 -6.36 -6.63 13.96
CA TYR A 38 -7.13 -7.86 13.82
C TYR A 38 -6.46 -8.87 12.89
N GLU A 39 -5.21 -8.62 12.46
CA GLU A 39 -4.50 -9.40 11.44
C GLU A 39 -5.38 -9.69 10.21
N LEU A 40 -6.31 -8.76 9.96
CA LEU A 40 -7.23 -8.84 8.86
C LEU A 40 -6.38 -8.59 7.63
N ILE A 41 -6.18 -9.68 6.89
CA ILE A 41 -5.68 -9.76 5.53
C ILE A 41 -4.20 -10.16 5.40
N GLN A 42 -4.04 -11.12 4.49
CA GLN A 42 -2.83 -11.64 3.88
C GLN A 42 -1.96 -10.56 3.14
N CYS A 43 -1.88 -9.34 3.66
CA CYS A 43 -1.08 -8.23 3.13
C CYS A 43 0.10 -7.89 4.06
N GLN A 44 0.76 -8.94 4.57
CA GLN A 44 1.88 -8.83 5.51
C GLN A 44 2.99 -7.91 5.00
N LEU A 45 3.27 -7.90 3.69
CA LEU A 45 4.33 -7.04 3.14
C LEU A 45 3.92 -5.57 3.12
N ALA A 46 2.69 -5.27 2.69
CA ALA A 46 2.18 -3.89 2.62
C ALA A 46 2.16 -3.21 3.99
N LEU A 47 1.93 -3.96 5.06
CA LEU A 47 1.82 -3.44 6.43
C LEU A 47 3.02 -3.77 7.33
N SER A 48 4.07 -4.36 6.78
CA SER A 48 5.22 -4.85 7.57
C SER A 48 6.10 -3.76 8.19
N THR A 49 6.09 -2.54 7.66
CA THR A 49 7.02 -1.47 8.07
C THR A 49 6.35 -0.10 8.06
N ARG A 50 6.89 0.87 8.80
CA ARG A 50 6.47 2.28 8.71
C ARG A 50 6.50 2.80 7.27
N LYS A 51 7.51 2.42 6.49
CA LYS A 51 7.69 2.86 5.10
C LYS A 51 6.63 2.30 4.16
N SER A 52 6.31 1.02 4.30
CA SER A 52 5.26 0.40 3.50
C SER A 52 3.89 0.97 3.88
N ILE A 53 3.62 1.21 5.17
CA ILE A 53 2.40 1.90 5.64
C ILE A 53 2.33 3.34 5.09
N SER A 54 3.44 4.09 5.09
CA SER A 54 3.50 5.42 4.48
C SER A 54 3.21 5.39 2.98
N LEU A 55 3.57 4.33 2.26
CA LEU A 55 3.23 4.17 0.84
C LEU A 55 1.77 3.75 0.65
N VAL A 56 1.20 2.91 1.53
CA VAL A 56 -0.26 2.67 1.58
C VAL A 56 -1.00 3.99 1.74
N ARG A 57 -0.53 4.88 2.63
CA ARG A 57 -1.13 6.20 2.86
C ARG A 57 -1.17 7.06 1.60
N ASP A 58 -0.09 7.07 0.80
CA ASP A 58 -0.07 7.84 -0.44
C ASP A 58 -1.06 7.29 -1.47
N PHE A 59 -1.07 5.96 -1.66
CA PHE A 59 -1.99 5.33 -2.60
C PHE A 59 -3.44 5.47 -2.17
N TRP A 60 -3.72 5.34 -0.87
CA TRP A 60 -5.04 5.57 -0.30
C TRP A 60 -5.52 6.99 -0.62
N LEU A 61 -4.69 8.01 -0.34
CA LEU A 61 -5.08 9.40 -0.57
C LEU A 61 -5.27 9.72 -2.07
N ALA A 62 -4.45 9.12 -2.94
CA ALA A 62 -4.59 9.23 -4.38
C ALA A 62 -5.90 8.61 -4.89
N LEU A 63 -6.26 7.42 -4.41
CA LEU A 63 -7.49 6.70 -4.75
C LEU A 63 -8.74 7.40 -4.18
N TYR A 64 -8.68 7.83 -2.92
CA TYR A 64 -9.79 8.45 -2.21
C TYR A 64 -10.19 9.81 -2.81
N LYS A 65 -9.20 10.61 -3.23
CA LYS A 65 -9.44 11.95 -3.80
C LYS A 65 -9.47 12.02 -5.32
N ASP A 66 -9.25 10.90 -6.01
CA ASP A 66 -8.98 10.87 -7.45
C ASP A 66 -7.87 11.87 -7.86
N ARG A 67 -6.79 11.89 -7.06
CA ARG A 67 -5.65 12.79 -7.23
C ARG A 67 -4.40 12.03 -7.65
N GLU A 68 -4.06 12.17 -8.93
CA GLU A 68 -2.85 11.56 -9.52
C GLU A 68 -1.61 12.46 -9.40
N GLN A 69 -1.78 13.76 -9.09
CA GLN A 69 -0.67 14.72 -9.07
C GLN A 69 0.09 14.65 -7.74
N LEU A 70 1.38 14.41 -7.83
CA LEU A 70 2.31 14.39 -6.72
C LEU A 70 2.53 15.82 -6.15
N TYR A 71 2.39 15.99 -4.84
CA TYR A 71 2.68 17.24 -4.13
C TYR A 71 3.64 17.00 -2.97
N ILE A 72 4.93 17.12 -3.23
CA ILE A 72 5.96 16.83 -2.23
C ILE A 72 5.88 17.87 -1.09
N ASN A 73 5.59 17.40 0.12
CA ASN A 73 5.73 18.23 1.31
C ASN A 73 7.22 18.60 1.47
N SER A 74 7.53 19.89 1.38
CA SER A 74 8.87 20.46 1.21
C SER A 74 9.87 20.13 2.33
N GLY A 75 9.40 19.62 3.46
CA GLY A 75 10.26 19.29 4.60
C GLY A 75 11.30 18.19 4.34
N HIS A 76 11.07 17.23 3.45
CA HIS A 76 11.90 16.01 3.35
C HIS A 76 12.17 15.50 1.91
N ALA A 77 12.18 16.39 0.92
CA ALA A 77 12.28 16.06 -0.51
C ALA A 77 13.43 15.10 -0.91
N MET A 78 14.47 14.93 -0.08
CA MET A 78 15.59 14.00 -0.32
C MET A 78 15.37 12.53 0.10
N LEU A 79 14.37 12.20 0.95
CA LEU A 79 14.25 10.86 1.56
C LEU A 79 13.41 9.85 0.78
N TYR A 80 12.76 10.27 -0.31
CA TYR A 80 11.69 9.51 -0.97
C TYR A 80 11.97 8.77 -2.28
N PRO A 81 13.20 8.54 -2.80
CA PRO A 81 13.35 8.09 -4.19
C PRO A 81 12.61 6.78 -4.54
N ILE A 82 12.59 5.77 -3.67
CA ILE A 82 11.86 4.51 -3.94
C ILE A 82 10.34 4.72 -3.83
N ARG A 83 9.88 5.32 -2.73
CA ARG A 83 8.47 5.60 -2.48
C ARG A 83 7.86 6.43 -3.62
N LEU A 84 8.58 7.47 -4.04
CA LEU A 84 8.26 8.33 -5.17
C LEU A 84 8.13 7.54 -6.46
N ILE A 85 9.12 6.70 -6.78
CA ILE A 85 9.13 5.96 -8.04
C ILE A 85 8.01 4.94 -8.10
N LEU A 86 7.78 4.20 -7.01
CA LEU A 86 6.66 3.27 -6.95
C LEU A 86 5.34 4.01 -7.11
N PHE A 87 5.18 5.16 -6.45
CA PHE A 87 4.00 6.00 -6.62
C PHE A 87 3.82 6.42 -8.08
N GLU A 88 4.84 7.02 -8.71
CA GLU A 88 4.80 7.49 -10.10
C GLU A 88 4.51 6.37 -11.10
N LEU A 89 5.14 5.20 -10.94
CA LEU A 89 4.99 4.09 -11.87
C LEU A 89 3.58 3.52 -11.83
N VAL A 90 2.97 3.48 -10.66
CA VAL A 90 1.66 2.88 -10.43
C VAL A 90 0.53 3.84 -10.82
N THR A 91 0.57 5.09 -10.36
CA THR A 91 -0.52 6.06 -10.57
C THR A 91 -0.69 6.48 -12.02
N LYS A 92 0.36 6.36 -12.84
CA LYS A 92 0.30 6.63 -14.29
C LYS A 92 -0.44 5.55 -15.08
N THR A 93 -0.65 4.37 -14.51
CA THR A 93 -1.26 3.24 -15.23
C THR A 93 -2.78 3.37 -15.32
N GLU A 94 -3.34 3.03 -16.47
CA GLU A 94 -4.79 3.11 -16.71
C GLU A 94 -5.61 2.28 -15.71
N HIS A 95 -5.09 1.13 -15.25
CA HIS A 95 -5.77 0.30 -14.26
C HIS A 95 -5.88 0.98 -12.89
N PHE A 96 -4.85 1.72 -12.48
CA PHE A 96 -4.93 2.55 -11.27
C PHE A 96 -6.01 3.62 -11.41
N LYS A 97 -6.06 4.34 -12.55
CA LYS A 97 -7.08 5.37 -12.80
C LYS A 97 -8.51 4.83 -12.70
N ARG A 98 -8.72 3.61 -13.20
CA ARG A 98 -10.01 2.92 -13.11
C ARG A 98 -10.35 2.53 -11.68
N LEU A 99 -9.39 2.11 -10.87
CA LEU A 99 -9.61 1.86 -9.44
C LEU A 99 -9.95 3.15 -8.70
N SER A 100 -9.19 4.22 -8.95
CA SER A 100 -9.40 5.55 -8.37
C SER A 100 -10.82 6.05 -8.58
N LYS A 101 -11.30 6.01 -9.83
CA LYS A 101 -12.69 6.38 -10.16
C LYS A 101 -13.74 5.50 -9.48
N LYS A 102 -13.43 4.22 -9.21
CA LYS A 102 -14.34 3.29 -8.54
C LYS A 102 -14.42 3.50 -7.03
N SER A 103 -13.36 4.04 -6.41
CA SER A 103 -13.26 4.21 -4.95
C SER A 103 -13.31 5.66 -4.50
N PHE A 104 -13.49 6.62 -5.43
CA PHE A 104 -13.54 8.04 -5.13
C PHE A 104 -14.58 8.35 -4.04
N GLY A 105 -14.13 9.01 -2.98
CA GLY A 105 -14.96 9.34 -1.81
C GLY A 105 -15.28 8.16 -0.88
N ASP A 106 -14.88 6.94 -1.21
CA ASP A 106 -15.05 5.76 -0.35
C ASP A 106 -13.73 5.48 0.39
N GLU A 107 -13.67 5.98 1.61
CA GLU A 107 -12.55 5.89 2.56
C GLU A 107 -11.99 4.46 2.66
N CYS A 108 -12.91 3.53 2.90
CA CYS A 108 -12.64 2.14 3.21
C CYS A 108 -12.25 1.39 1.94
N LEU A 109 -12.96 1.61 0.84
CA LEU A 109 -12.62 0.98 -0.44
C LEU A 109 -11.24 1.40 -0.92
N SER A 110 -10.97 2.69 -0.85
CA SER A 110 -9.69 3.25 -1.26
C SER A 110 -8.55 2.63 -0.46
N LEU A 111 -8.77 2.35 0.83
CA LEU A 111 -7.75 1.74 1.68
C LEU A 111 -7.51 0.29 1.28
N ILE A 112 -8.58 -0.47 1.07
CA ILE A 112 -8.49 -1.88 0.64
C ILE A 112 -7.75 -1.99 -0.68
N TYR A 113 -8.10 -1.14 -1.66
CA TYR A 113 -7.42 -1.08 -2.94
C TYR A 113 -5.94 -0.73 -2.78
N ALA A 114 -5.60 0.28 -1.98
CA ALA A 114 -4.21 0.67 -1.72
C ALA A 114 -3.38 -0.48 -1.11
N VAL A 115 -3.93 -1.17 -0.10
CA VAL A 115 -3.25 -2.26 0.61
C VAL A 115 -3.02 -3.46 -0.30
N VAL A 116 -4.07 -3.92 -1.01
CA VAL A 116 -3.97 -5.05 -1.93
C VAL A 116 -3.01 -4.73 -3.08
N LEU A 117 -3.14 -3.56 -3.68
CA LEU A 117 -2.26 -3.11 -4.76
C LEU A 117 -0.79 -3.12 -4.34
N LEU A 118 -0.49 -2.54 -3.18
CA LEU A 118 0.88 -2.51 -2.68
C LEU A 118 1.41 -3.91 -2.37
N GLN A 119 0.58 -4.82 -1.85
CA GLN A 119 0.97 -6.20 -1.60
C GLN A 119 1.46 -6.90 -2.87
N PHE A 120 0.72 -6.78 -3.98
CA PHE A 120 1.12 -7.37 -5.27
C PHE A 120 2.41 -6.76 -5.81
N ILE A 121 2.58 -5.44 -5.70
CA ILE A 121 3.79 -4.74 -6.15
C ILE A 121 5.01 -5.18 -5.33
N LEU A 122 4.91 -5.20 -4.00
CA LEU A 122 6.01 -5.59 -3.12
C LEU A 122 6.39 -7.06 -3.31
N GLN A 123 5.41 -7.94 -3.52
CA GLN A 123 5.66 -9.33 -3.83
C GLN A 123 6.40 -9.49 -5.17
N TRP A 124 5.96 -8.79 -6.22
CA TRP A 124 6.63 -8.81 -7.52
C TRP A 124 8.07 -8.31 -7.43
N LEU A 125 8.31 -7.19 -6.74
CA LEU A 125 9.67 -6.66 -6.54
C LEU A 125 10.55 -7.65 -5.76
N LYS A 126 10.00 -8.28 -4.72
CA LYS A 126 10.70 -9.29 -3.93
C LYS A 126 11.13 -10.47 -4.82
N ASP A 127 10.22 -10.99 -5.64
CA ASP A 127 10.50 -12.14 -6.51
C ASP A 127 11.50 -11.81 -7.62
N ARG A 128 11.48 -10.56 -8.13
CA ARG A 128 12.43 -10.08 -9.14
C ARG A 128 13.82 -9.88 -8.61
N PHE A 129 13.95 -9.30 -7.42
CA PHE A 129 15.26 -8.98 -6.85
C PHE A 129 15.80 -10.05 -5.91
N GLN A 130 15.09 -11.17 -5.70
CA GLN A 130 15.52 -12.25 -4.80
C GLN A 130 16.95 -12.77 -5.06
N ASN A 131 17.36 -12.80 -6.34
CA ASN A 131 18.68 -13.29 -6.75
C ASN A 131 19.69 -12.15 -7.00
N ASN A 132 19.26 -10.89 -6.89
CA ASN A 132 20.12 -9.73 -7.07
C ASN A 132 20.58 -9.21 -5.69
N ILE A 133 21.71 -9.74 -5.21
CA ILE A 133 22.23 -9.47 -3.87
C ILE A 133 22.44 -7.96 -3.64
N GLU A 134 22.93 -7.22 -4.63
CA GLU A 134 23.20 -5.79 -4.51
C GLU A 134 21.91 -4.99 -4.28
N VAL A 135 20.87 -5.27 -5.06
CA VAL A 135 19.56 -4.60 -4.93
C VAL A 135 18.83 -5.09 -3.69
N TYR A 136 18.92 -6.38 -3.37
CA TYR A 136 18.32 -6.96 -2.18
C TYR A 136 18.92 -6.35 -0.91
N GLU A 137 20.23 -6.25 -0.80
CA GLU A 137 20.88 -5.60 0.35
C GLU A 137 20.61 -4.09 0.39
N ALA A 138 20.51 -3.42 -0.75
CA ALA A 138 20.10 -2.02 -0.81
C ALA A 138 18.66 -1.82 -0.32
N MET A 139 17.69 -2.62 -0.79
CA MET A 139 16.31 -2.59 -0.33
C MET A 139 16.24 -2.95 1.15
N LYS A 140 16.94 -3.99 1.58
CA LYS A 140 17.03 -4.40 2.97
C LYS A 140 17.60 -3.29 3.85
N LEU A 141 18.67 -2.60 3.46
CA LEU A 141 19.19 -1.43 4.19
C LEU A 141 18.12 -0.34 4.32
N LEU A 142 17.36 -0.09 3.26
CA LEU A 142 16.31 0.93 3.24
C LEU A 142 15.06 0.53 4.02
N TYR A 143 14.77 -0.76 4.16
CA TYR A 143 13.61 -1.27 4.91
C TYR A 143 13.97 -1.80 6.32
N ARG A 144 15.27 -1.98 6.65
CA ARG A 144 15.77 -2.46 7.95
C ARG A 144 16.32 -1.37 8.86
N VAL A 145 16.47 -0.12 8.42
CA VAL A 145 16.96 0.91 9.32
C VAL A 145 16.10 0.89 10.58
N ASN A 146 16.77 0.58 11.70
CA ASN A 146 16.24 0.66 13.04
C ASN A 146 15.40 1.93 13.18
N GLU A 147 14.35 1.81 13.98
CA GLU A 147 13.40 2.85 14.31
C GLU A 147 14.02 4.03 15.09
N ASP A 148 15.36 4.14 15.10
CA ASP A 148 16.20 4.95 15.97
C ASP A 148 16.47 6.38 15.44
N TYR A 149 16.06 6.74 14.22
CA TYR A 149 16.08 8.16 13.80
C TYR A 149 14.86 8.92 14.35
N LEU A 150 14.47 8.61 15.58
CA LEU A 150 13.28 9.14 16.24
C LEU A 150 13.50 10.48 16.95
N ASP A 151 14.71 11.03 16.96
CA ASP A 151 14.94 12.33 17.57
C ASP A 151 15.13 13.43 16.53
N GLU A 152 14.49 14.57 16.83
CA GLU A 152 14.30 15.79 16.05
C GLU A 152 15.57 16.52 15.57
N GLU A 153 16.71 15.85 15.49
CA GLU A 153 17.92 16.42 14.92
C GLU A 153 18.10 15.96 13.47
N GLN A 154 18.48 16.91 12.62
CA GLN A 154 18.89 16.70 11.24
C GLN A 154 20.17 15.84 11.20
N VAL A 155 20.08 14.57 11.57
CA VAL A 155 21.19 13.63 11.40
C VAL A 155 21.34 13.44 9.90
N PRO A 156 22.49 13.80 9.31
CA PRO A 156 22.70 13.66 7.87
C PRO A 156 22.57 12.19 7.49
N ILE A 157 21.78 11.93 6.44
CA ILE A 157 21.58 10.59 5.88
C ILE A 157 22.95 10.01 5.55
N PRO A 158 23.32 8.83 6.09
CA PRO A 158 24.62 8.24 5.81
C PRO A 158 24.82 8.02 4.31
N ARG A 159 26.04 8.25 3.81
CA ARG A 159 26.38 8.10 2.38
C ARG A 159 25.97 6.73 1.82
N GLU A 160 26.12 5.67 2.61
CA GLU A 160 25.75 4.30 2.24
C GLU A 160 24.25 4.17 1.95
N HIS A 161 23.40 4.91 2.67
CA HIS A 161 21.97 4.92 2.42
C HIS A 161 21.63 5.65 1.13
N LEU A 162 22.31 6.75 0.82
CA LEU A 162 22.14 7.47 -0.45
C LEU A 162 22.56 6.58 -1.65
N ILE A 163 23.66 5.83 -1.50
CA ILE A 163 24.13 4.87 -2.50
C ILE A 163 23.11 3.74 -2.66
N ALA A 164 22.64 3.15 -1.57
CA ALA A 164 21.62 2.10 -1.60
C ALA A 164 20.31 2.59 -2.24
N GLN A 165 19.88 3.82 -1.94
CA GLN A 165 18.72 4.44 -2.59
C GLN A 165 18.93 4.53 -4.10
N ALA A 166 20.07 5.06 -4.54
CA ALA A 166 20.36 5.20 -5.97
C ALA A 166 20.40 3.83 -6.70
N ILE A 167 21.01 2.82 -6.08
CA ILE A 167 21.05 1.44 -6.61
C ILE A 167 19.63 0.89 -6.76
N ALA A 168 18.84 0.92 -5.69
CA ALA A 168 17.48 0.38 -5.69
C ALA A 168 16.57 1.13 -6.66
N VAL A 169 16.65 2.46 -6.71
CA VAL A 169 15.92 3.30 -7.67
C VAL A 169 16.25 2.94 -9.12
N LYS A 170 17.53 2.85 -9.43
CA LYS A 170 17.98 2.51 -10.78
C LYS A 170 17.49 1.12 -11.17
N ALA A 171 17.62 0.16 -10.27
CA ALA A 171 17.18 -1.21 -10.48
C ALA A 171 15.66 -1.31 -10.71
N ILE A 172 14.85 -0.66 -9.87
CA ILE A 172 13.38 -0.66 -10.02
C ILE A 172 12.97 -0.02 -11.34
N ARG A 173 13.52 1.16 -11.68
CA ARG A 173 13.19 1.84 -12.95
C ARG A 173 13.59 0.99 -14.15
N TYR A 174 14.74 0.34 -14.09
CA TYR A 174 15.21 -0.53 -15.16
C TYR A 174 14.32 -1.77 -15.29
N GLU A 175 14.03 -2.47 -14.19
CA GLU A 175 13.22 -3.69 -14.19
C GLU A 175 11.81 -3.43 -14.73
N VAL A 176 11.17 -2.35 -14.29
CA VAL A 176 9.83 -1.98 -14.77
C VAL A 176 9.85 -1.54 -16.23
N LYS A 177 10.93 -0.90 -16.70
CA LYS A 177 11.07 -0.52 -18.10
C LYS A 177 11.23 -1.75 -19.01
N GLU A 178 12.12 -2.67 -18.64
CA GLU A 178 12.39 -3.87 -19.45
C GLU A 178 11.21 -4.86 -19.41
N ASN A 179 10.45 -4.90 -18.32
CA ASN A 179 9.31 -5.79 -18.13
C ASN A 179 7.98 -5.01 -18.10
N ALA A 180 7.86 -3.93 -18.86
CA ALA A 180 6.71 -3.02 -18.80
C ALA A 180 5.37 -3.71 -19.04
N GLN A 181 5.32 -4.68 -19.96
CA GLN A 181 4.10 -5.45 -20.23
C GLN A 181 3.71 -6.35 -19.06
N GLU A 182 4.69 -6.98 -18.40
CA GLU A 182 4.42 -7.82 -17.23
C GLU A 182 3.99 -6.97 -16.05
N PHE A 183 4.65 -5.84 -15.81
CA PHE A 183 4.25 -4.90 -14.76
C PHE A 183 2.83 -4.36 -15.00
N ALA A 184 2.49 -4.02 -16.25
CA ALA A 184 1.12 -3.67 -16.61
C ALA A 184 0.13 -4.83 -16.40
N SER A 185 0.55 -6.07 -16.71
CA SER A 185 -0.25 -7.28 -16.49
C SER A 185 -0.50 -7.53 -15.01
N LEU A 186 0.50 -7.33 -14.15
CA LEU A 186 0.35 -7.39 -12.69
C LEU A 186 -0.74 -6.42 -12.20
N LEU A 187 -0.68 -5.18 -12.66
CA LEU A 187 -1.67 -4.15 -12.29
C LEU A 187 -3.06 -4.47 -12.84
N TYR A 188 -3.13 -5.02 -14.06
CA TYR A 188 -4.39 -5.50 -14.64
C TYR A 188 -5.00 -6.67 -13.87
N GLN A 189 -4.18 -7.66 -13.51
CA GLN A 189 -4.59 -8.81 -12.70
C GLN A 189 -5.05 -8.35 -11.32
N THR A 190 -4.34 -7.41 -10.71
CA THR A 190 -4.74 -6.78 -9.44
C THR A 190 -6.10 -6.08 -9.57
N TYR A 191 -6.31 -5.31 -10.63
CA TYR A 191 -7.60 -4.66 -10.91
C TYR A 191 -8.73 -5.68 -11.08
N ASN A 192 -8.50 -6.75 -11.84
CA ASN A 192 -9.49 -7.80 -12.07
C ASN A 192 -9.80 -8.54 -10.77
N PHE A 193 -8.78 -8.80 -9.95
CA PHE A 193 -8.94 -9.43 -8.65
C PHE A 193 -9.80 -8.57 -7.72
N LEU A 194 -9.51 -7.28 -7.61
CA LEU A 194 -10.32 -6.33 -6.84
C LEU A 194 -11.75 -6.22 -7.36
N THR A 195 -11.95 -6.24 -8.68
CA THR A 195 -13.29 -6.21 -9.29
C THR A 195 -14.05 -7.52 -9.00
N TYR A 196 -13.38 -8.67 -9.13
CA TYR A 196 -13.95 -9.98 -8.80
C TYR A 196 -14.40 -10.05 -7.34
N LEU A 197 -13.59 -9.54 -6.41
CA LEU A 197 -13.96 -9.46 -5.00
C LEU A 197 -15.22 -8.61 -4.79
N HIS A 198 -15.34 -7.49 -5.51
CA HIS A 198 -16.52 -6.63 -5.47
C HIS A 198 -17.80 -7.31 -6.01
N ASP A 199 -17.68 -8.06 -7.10
CA ASP A 199 -18.83 -8.75 -7.72
C ASP A 199 -19.30 -9.92 -6.85
N LYS A 200 -18.36 -10.62 -6.19
CA LYS A 200 -18.67 -11.73 -5.27
C LYS A 200 -19.43 -11.30 -4.02
N VAL A 201 -19.17 -10.10 -3.49
CA VAL A 201 -19.95 -9.54 -2.36
C VAL A 201 -21.41 -9.29 -2.79
N LYS A 202 -21.64 -8.74 -3.99
CA LYS A 202 -22.99 -8.45 -4.51
C LYS A 202 -23.81 -9.70 -4.83
N GLU A 203 -23.18 -10.76 -5.31
CA GLU A 203 -23.87 -12.02 -5.64
C GLU A 203 -24.49 -12.69 -4.40
N GLN A 204 -23.92 -12.47 -3.20
CA GLN A 204 -24.43 -13.03 -1.95
C GLN A 204 -25.64 -12.27 -1.36
N GLU A 205 -25.82 -10.98 -1.65
CA GLU A 205 -27.00 -10.18 -1.23
C GLU A 205 -28.29 -10.57 -2.00
N GLY A 206 -28.15 -11.20 -3.17
CA GLY A 206 -29.25 -11.44 -4.11
C GLY A 206 -29.87 -12.84 -4.11
N ASN A 207 -29.17 -13.88 -3.64
CA ASN A 207 -29.66 -15.28 -3.71
C ASN A 207 -29.01 -16.20 -2.67
N GLU A 208 -29.76 -16.64 -1.66
CA GLU A 208 -29.71 -18.04 -1.24
C GLU A 208 -30.28 -18.86 -2.40
N THR A 209 -29.44 -19.34 -3.33
CA THR A 209 -29.71 -20.59 -4.05
C THR A 209 -28.51 -21.06 -4.88
N ASN A 210 -28.02 -22.22 -4.46
CA ASN A 210 -27.67 -23.37 -5.30
C ASN A 210 -26.47 -23.29 -6.25
N SER A 211 -25.34 -23.69 -5.66
CA SER A 211 -24.23 -24.49 -6.21
C SER A 211 -23.02 -23.75 -6.82
N LEU A 212 -21.93 -23.77 -6.03
CA LEU A 212 -20.54 -23.52 -6.42
C LEU A 212 -19.84 -24.81 -6.88
N PRO A 213 -18.79 -24.72 -7.71
CA PRO A 213 -17.60 -25.56 -7.51
C PRO A 213 -16.34 -24.76 -7.12
N SER A 214 -15.92 -24.95 -5.86
CA SER A 214 -14.55 -25.03 -5.27
C SER A 214 -13.42 -24.05 -5.69
N MET A 215 -13.27 -22.94 -4.94
CA MET A 215 -12.01 -22.19 -4.70
C MET A 215 -11.41 -22.56 -3.33
N ARG A 216 -10.76 -23.71 -3.18
CA ARG A 216 -10.42 -24.23 -1.84
C ARG A 216 -9.23 -23.55 -1.11
N ASN A 217 -8.86 -22.31 -1.46
CA ASN A 217 -8.33 -21.27 -0.55
C ASN A 217 -7.75 -20.03 -1.29
N VAL A 218 -8.48 -18.91 -1.37
CA VAL A 218 -7.91 -17.55 -1.50
C VAL A 218 -8.36 -16.82 -0.24
N ALA A 219 -7.51 -16.82 0.81
CA ALA A 219 -7.98 -17.11 2.17
C ALA A 219 -9.27 -16.36 2.53
N ASP A 220 -10.24 -17.20 2.87
CA ASP A 220 -11.69 -17.16 2.63
C ASP A 220 -12.29 -15.77 2.34
N ILE A 221 -12.15 -15.39 1.07
CA ILE A 221 -12.68 -14.18 0.40
C ILE A 221 -12.12 -12.90 1.06
N LEU A 222 -10.83 -12.89 1.43
CA LEU A 222 -10.06 -11.76 1.96
C LEU A 222 -10.75 -10.86 3.04
N ASN A 223 -11.12 -11.31 4.23
CA ASN A 223 -11.97 -12.45 4.53
C ASN A 223 -13.43 -11.91 4.59
N LEU A 224 -14.28 -12.31 3.65
CA LEU A 224 -15.54 -11.67 3.20
C LEU A 224 -15.47 -10.20 2.72
N PHE A 225 -14.30 -9.80 2.20
CA PHE A 225 -13.86 -8.49 1.65
C PHE A 225 -13.66 -7.35 2.67
N TYR A 226 -13.05 -7.70 3.80
CA TYR A 226 -13.07 -7.00 5.11
C TYR A 226 -14.43 -7.07 5.85
N SER A 227 -15.29 -8.03 5.51
CA SER A 227 -16.64 -8.28 6.06
C SER A 227 -17.50 -7.01 6.20
N GLU A 228 -18.10 -6.58 5.07
CA GLU A 228 -18.98 -5.42 4.90
C GLU A 228 -18.39 -4.03 5.22
N ARG A 229 -17.05 -3.88 5.18
CA ARG A 229 -16.35 -2.58 5.32
C ARG A 229 -16.80 -1.74 6.53
N TYR A 230 -16.76 -2.33 7.74
CA TYR A 230 -16.97 -1.69 9.05
C TYR A 230 -18.40 -1.68 9.68
N THR A 231 -19.40 -2.42 9.21
CA THR A 231 -20.74 -2.53 9.84
C THR A 231 -20.69 -3.33 11.19
N THR A 232 -21.53 -3.21 12.25
CA THR A 232 -22.94 -2.78 12.41
C THR A 232 -23.37 -2.27 13.83
N ASP A 233 -22.46 -1.89 14.76
CA ASP A 233 -22.82 -1.21 16.05
C ASP A 233 -21.57 -0.58 16.74
N ASN A 234 -21.00 0.51 16.20
CA ASN A 234 -20.02 1.32 16.95
C ASN A 234 -20.44 2.81 16.97
N PRO A 235 -20.94 3.35 18.09
CA PRO A 235 -21.51 4.71 18.17
C PRO A 235 -20.50 5.84 17.89
N SER A 236 -19.22 5.53 17.69
CA SER A 236 -18.18 6.51 17.40
C SER A 236 -17.87 6.72 15.90
N PHE A 237 -18.47 5.95 14.99
CA PHE A 237 -18.26 6.13 13.54
C PHE A 237 -19.50 6.79 12.92
N THR A 238 -19.43 8.10 12.68
CA THR A 238 -20.44 8.88 11.96
C THR A 238 -19.74 9.61 10.82
N GLY A 239 -19.74 9.01 9.63
CA GLY A 239 -19.27 9.60 8.39
C GLY A 239 -20.18 9.15 7.27
#